data_AF-F9YTM5-F1
#
_entry.id   AF-F9YTM5-F1
#
_cell.length_a   1.000
_cell.length_b   1.000
_cell.length_c   1.000
_cell.angle_alpha   90.00
_cell.angle_beta   90.00
_cell.angle_gamma   90.00
#
_symmetry.space_group_name_H-M   'P 1'
#
loop_
_entity.id
_entity.type
_entity.pdbx_description
1 polymer ?
#
loop_
_entity_poly.entity_id
_entity_poly.type
_entity_poly.pdbx_seq_one_letter_code
_entity_poly.pdbx_strand_id
1 'polypeptide(L)'
;MSSLPYIEISNFETLSGGKYPKIHLQYQVFGKKIGEAPLIVVNHALTGNSQVTGENGWWNEAVGKGRPIDSDQYSVLVFDIPGNGYKNSFFIENPKEWIARDVARLFFTGTESVAY
;
A
#
# COMPACT_ATOMS: atom_id res chain seq x y z
N MET A 1 -8.26 -14.47 12.38
CA MET A 1 -8.21 -13.40 11.37
C MET A 1 -6.80 -13.40 10.81
N SER A 2 -6.59 -13.62 9.51
CA SER A 2 -5.24 -13.61 8.92
C SER A 2 -4.76 -12.15 8.81
N SER A 3 -3.57 -11.88 9.35
CA SER A 3 -2.90 -10.59 9.16
C SER A 3 -2.41 -10.48 7.72
N LEU A 4 -2.59 -9.31 7.11
CA LEU A 4 -1.99 -9.00 5.81
C LEU A 4 -0.45 -8.91 5.93
N PRO A 5 0.28 -9.19 4.83
CA PRO A 5 1.72 -8.94 4.80
C PRO A 5 2.01 -7.44 4.99
N TYR A 6 3.17 -7.15 5.55
CA TYR A 6 3.65 -5.79 5.74
C TYR A 6 5.15 -5.72 5.54
N ILE A 7 5.64 -4.50 5.31
CA ILE A 7 7.06 -4.14 5.27
C ILE A 7 7.35 -3.37 6.55
N GLU A 8 8.39 -3.75 7.29
CA GLU A 8 8.86 -2.96 8.43
C GLU A 8 9.74 -1.81 7.91
N ILE A 9 9.27 -0.58 8.06
CA ILE A 9 10.04 0.63 7.77
C ILE A 9 10.53 1.20 9.10
N SER A 10 11.86 1.25 9.28
CA SER A 10 12.46 1.78 10.49
C SER A 10 12.81 3.27 10.37
N ASN A 11 12.76 3.99 11.48
CA ASN A 11 13.23 5.38 11.62
C ASN A 11 12.63 6.35 10.60
N PHE A 12 11.33 6.25 10.34
CA PHE A 12 10.64 7.19 9.46
C PHE A 12 10.39 8.51 10.19
N GLU A 13 10.71 9.63 9.54
CA GLU A 13 10.46 10.97 10.06
C GLU A 13 9.57 11.75 9.08
N THR A 14 8.42 12.21 9.58
CA THR A 14 7.52 13.07 8.80
C THR A 14 8.17 14.44 8.59
N LEU A 15 7.72 15.19 7.59
CA LEU A 15 8.26 16.53 7.34
C LEU A 15 7.98 17.53 8.48
N SER A 16 7.00 17.25 9.35
CA SER A 16 6.74 18.04 10.56
C SER A 16 7.64 17.65 11.74
N GLY A 17 8.55 16.67 11.59
CA GLY A 17 9.45 16.18 12.64
C GLY A 17 8.87 15.07 13.52
N GLY A 18 7.72 14.48 13.14
CA GLY A 18 7.15 13.33 13.84
C GLY A 18 8.02 12.09 13.61
N LYS A 19 8.41 11.39 14.68
CA LYS A 19 9.37 10.27 14.61
C LYS A 19 8.69 8.94 14.86
N TYR A 20 8.84 8.03 13.90
CA TYR A 20 8.21 6.71 13.89
C TYR A 20 9.33 5.66 13.84
N PRO A 21 9.72 5.07 15.00
CA PRO A 21 10.82 4.11 15.05
C PRO A 21 10.57 2.87 14.19
N LYS A 22 9.30 2.44 14.09
CA LYS A 22 8.85 1.32 13.26
C LYS A 22 7.47 1.63 12.70
N ILE A 23 7.30 1.41 11.41
CA ILE A 23 6.02 1.43 10.71
C ILE A 23 5.82 0.07 10.05
N HIS A 24 4.67 -0.56 10.29
CA HIS A 24 4.24 -1.75 9.56
C HIS A 24 3.42 -1.31 8.36
N LEU A 25 4.09 -1.10 7.23
CA LEU A 25 3.45 -0.69 5.98
C LEU A 25 2.78 -1.93 5.35
N GLN A 26 1.47 -2.08 5.59
CA GLN A 26 0.69 -3.17 5.03
C GLN A 26 0.45 -2.98 3.54
N TYR A 27 0.40 -4.10 2.82
CA TYR A 27 0.17 -4.10 1.39
C TYR A 27 -0.51 -5.37 0.91
N GLN A 28 -0.99 -5.34 -0.33
CA GLN A 28 -1.43 -6.51 -1.08
C GLN A 28 -0.87 -6.47 -2.49
N VAL A 29 -0.69 -7.65 -3.07
CA VAL A 29 -0.23 -7.85 -4.45
C VAL A 29 -1.29 -8.63 -5.23
N PHE A 30 -1.61 -8.18 -6.43
CA PHE A 30 -2.53 -8.82 -7.35
C PHE A 30 -1.87 -9.06 -8.70
N GLY A 31 -2.34 -10.08 -9.42
CA GLY A 31 -1.79 -10.45 -10.72
C GLY A 31 -0.50 -11.24 -10.62
N LYS A 32 0.46 -10.94 -11.51
CA LYS A 32 1.75 -11.61 -11.58
C LYS A 32 2.59 -11.34 -10.33
N LYS A 33 3.48 -12.26 -9.97
CA LYS A 33 4.41 -12.04 -8.85
C LYS A 33 5.34 -10.88 -9.16
N ILE A 34 5.68 -10.08 -8.16
CA ILE A 34 6.63 -8.98 -8.31
C ILE A 34 7.95 -9.53 -8.86
N GLY A 35 8.50 -8.86 -9.88
CA GLY A 35 9.70 -9.27 -10.61
C GLY A 35 9.42 -10.14 -11.85
N GLU A 36 8.22 -10.70 -12.01
CA GLU A 36 7.85 -11.50 -13.20
C GLU A 36 7.15 -10.67 -14.29
N ALA A 37 6.72 -9.44 -13.98
CA ALA A 37 5.99 -8.54 -14.89
C ALA A 37 6.22 -7.07 -14.53
N PRO A 38 5.87 -6.11 -15.41
CA PRO A 38 5.91 -4.69 -15.07
C PRO A 38 5.03 -4.39 -13.86
N LEU A 39 5.57 -3.59 -12.94
CA LEU A 39 4.92 -3.23 -11.68
C LEU A 39 4.06 -1.98 -11.84
N ILE A 40 2.80 -2.07 -11.40
CA ILE A 40 1.89 -0.93 -11.23
C ILE A 40 1.64 -0.74 -9.74
N VAL A 41 1.92 0.46 -9.23
CA VAL A 41 1.58 0.85 -7.86
C VAL A 41 0.28 1.64 -7.88
N VAL A 42 -0.73 1.19 -7.13
CA VAL A 42 -2.02 1.87 -7.00
C VAL A 42 -2.10 2.54 -5.63
N ASN A 43 -2.38 3.85 -5.64
CA ASN A 43 -2.63 4.62 -4.43
C ASN A 43 -4.13 4.80 -4.25
N HIS A 44 -4.67 4.37 -3.10
CA HIS A 44 -6.10 4.45 -2.82
C HIS A 44 -6.53 5.83 -2.31
N ALA A 45 -7.84 6.13 -2.41
CA ALA A 45 -8.45 7.34 -1.86
C ALA A 45 -8.69 7.26 -0.34
N LEU A 46 -9.25 8.29 0.29
CA LEU A 46 -9.37 8.40 1.77
C LEU A 46 -10.03 7.17 2.45
N THR A 47 -11.11 6.64 1.89
CA THR A 47 -11.84 5.48 2.44
C THR A 47 -11.46 4.15 1.79
N GLY A 48 -10.44 4.16 0.94
CA GLY A 48 -9.91 2.96 0.29
C GLY A 48 -8.96 2.18 1.19
N ASN A 49 -8.49 1.06 0.67
CA ASN A 49 -7.52 0.19 1.32
C ASN A 49 -6.75 -0.63 0.28
N SER A 50 -5.84 -1.50 0.71
CA SER A 50 -5.03 -2.33 -0.18
C SER A 50 -5.83 -3.36 -1.01
N GLN A 51 -7.10 -3.66 -0.67
CA GLN A 51 -7.96 -4.56 -1.44
C GLN A 51 -8.54 -3.86 -2.69
N VAL A 52 -7.73 -3.73 -3.75
CA VAL A 52 -8.16 -3.04 -4.99
C VAL A 52 -9.13 -3.86 -5.84
N THR A 53 -9.02 -5.19 -5.84
CA THR A 53 -9.83 -6.10 -6.66
C THR A 53 -10.21 -7.37 -5.87
N GLY A 54 -11.06 -8.22 -6.43
CA GLY A 54 -11.62 -9.42 -5.80
C GLY A 54 -12.98 -9.16 -5.15
N GLU A 55 -13.45 -10.09 -4.30
CA GLU A 55 -14.80 -10.06 -3.70
C GLU A 55 -15.13 -8.71 -3.02
N ASN A 56 -14.16 -8.14 -2.30
CA ASN A 56 -14.29 -6.86 -1.59
C ASN A 56 -13.47 -5.72 -2.24
N GLY A 57 -13.13 -5.87 -3.53
CA GLY A 57 -12.31 -4.92 -4.27
C GLY A 57 -13.04 -3.62 -4.60
N TRP A 58 -12.47 -2.48 -4.21
CA TRP A 58 -13.09 -1.18 -4.50
C TRP A 58 -12.92 -0.71 -5.95
N TRP A 59 -12.08 -1.37 -6.76
CA TRP A 59 -11.80 -1.00 -8.15
C TRP A 59 -11.84 -2.19 -9.13
N ASN A 60 -12.77 -3.13 -8.92
CA ASN A 60 -12.96 -4.34 -9.74
C ASN A 60 -13.17 -4.08 -11.25
N GLU A 61 -13.67 -2.90 -11.62
CA GLU A 61 -13.87 -2.51 -13.03
C GLU A 61 -12.56 -2.16 -13.73
N ALA A 62 -11.56 -1.67 -12.98
CA ALA A 62 -10.28 -1.24 -13.51
C ALA A 62 -9.18 -2.30 -13.39
N VAL A 63 -9.14 -3.04 -12.28
CA VAL A 63 -8.08 -4.00 -11.96
C VAL A 63 -8.62 -5.43 -11.96
N GLY A 64 -8.03 -6.31 -12.76
CA GLY A 64 -8.38 -7.73 -12.81
C GLY A 64 -8.16 -8.34 -14.20
N LYS A 65 -8.47 -9.63 -14.36
CA LYS A 65 -8.26 -10.35 -15.62
C LYS A 65 -9.09 -9.73 -16.76
N GLY A 66 -8.42 -9.31 -17.83
CA GLY A 66 -9.05 -8.67 -18.99
C GLY A 66 -9.61 -7.27 -18.71
N ARG A 67 -9.23 -6.64 -17.59
CA ARG A 67 -9.57 -5.25 -17.25
C ARG A 67 -8.49 -4.28 -17.77
N PRO A 68 -8.73 -2.96 -17.76
CA PRO A 68 -7.73 -1.97 -18.20
C PRO A 68 -6.35 -2.15 -17.55
N ILE A 69 -6.33 -2.47 -16.25
CA ILE A 69 -5.15 -2.95 -15.54
C ILE A 69 -5.26 -4.47 -15.45
N ASP A 70 -4.74 -5.15 -16.47
CA ASP A 70 -4.87 -6.59 -16.63
C ASP A 70 -3.92 -7.37 -15.71
N SER A 71 -4.49 -8.09 -14.74
CA SER A 71 -3.73 -8.89 -13.79
C SER A 71 -3.00 -10.09 -14.43
N ASP A 72 -3.34 -10.46 -15.67
CA ASP A 72 -2.58 -11.46 -16.44
C ASP A 72 -1.31 -10.87 -17.08
N GLN A 73 -1.14 -9.54 -17.10
CA GLN A 73 -0.02 -8.84 -17.72
C GLN A 73 0.86 -8.09 -16.73
N TYR A 74 0.31 -7.68 -15.58
CA TYR A 74 0.99 -6.81 -14.61
C TYR A 74 1.06 -7.42 -13.21
N SER A 75 2.06 -6.98 -12.45
CA SER A 75 2.06 -7.05 -10.99
C SER A 75 1.43 -5.77 -10.46
N VAL A 76 0.42 -5.87 -9.59
CA VAL A 76 -0.26 -4.71 -9.01
C VAL A 76 -0.01 -4.68 -7.51
N LEU A 77 0.69 -3.66 -7.05
CA LEU A 77 1.03 -3.44 -5.64
C LEU A 77 0.17 -2.31 -5.08
N VAL A 78 -0.42 -2.54 -3.91
CA VAL A 78 -1.31 -1.57 -3.25
C VAL A 78 -0.97 -1.54 -1.77
N PHE A 79 -0.65 -0.36 -1.27
CA PHE A 79 -0.37 -0.13 0.15
C PHE A 79 -1.61 0.36 0.88
N ASP A 80 -1.72 0.02 2.17
CA ASP A 80 -2.64 0.70 3.08
C ASP A 80 -1.99 2.00 3.57
N ILE A 81 -2.69 3.12 3.45
CA ILE A 81 -2.28 4.38 4.08
C ILE A 81 -2.27 4.15 5.60
N PRO A 82 -1.15 4.45 6.31
CA PRO A 82 -1.12 4.25 7.75
C PRO A 82 -2.23 5.06 8.44
N GLY A 83 -2.91 4.44 9.42
CA GLY A 83 -4.09 5.00 10.07
C GLY A 83 -5.43 4.76 9.36
N ASN A 84 -5.48 4.10 8.19
CA ASN A 84 -6.76 3.83 7.52
C ASN A 84 -7.65 2.78 8.24
N GLY A 85 -7.08 2.01 9.17
CA GLY A 85 -7.81 1.06 10.01
C GLY A 85 -8.16 -0.27 9.33
N TYR A 86 -7.69 -0.51 8.11
CA TYR A 86 -8.00 -1.74 7.40
C TYR A 86 -7.22 -2.92 7.99
N LYS A 87 -7.92 -4.00 8.40
CA LYS A 87 -7.32 -5.25 8.93
C LYS A 87 -6.17 -5.03 9.93
N ASN A 88 -6.38 -4.13 10.91
CA ASN A 88 -5.41 -3.77 11.94
C ASN A 88 -4.11 -3.15 11.39
N SER A 89 -4.24 -2.30 10.37
CA SER A 89 -3.16 -1.45 9.87
C SER A 89 -2.50 -0.62 10.95
N PHE A 90 -1.23 -0.26 10.71
CA PHE A 90 -0.46 0.62 11.58
C PHE A 90 -1.28 1.85 12.02
N PHE A 91 -1.32 2.09 13.32
CA PHE A 91 -2.06 3.20 13.91
C PHE A 91 -1.17 4.44 13.98
N ILE A 92 -1.68 5.57 13.52
CA ILE A 92 -1.03 6.87 13.69
C ILE A 92 -1.63 7.56 14.91
N GLU A 93 -0.82 7.78 15.95
CA GLU A 93 -1.26 8.48 17.17
C GLU A 93 -1.58 9.96 16.92
N ASN A 94 -0.78 10.63 16.08
CA ASN A 94 -0.97 12.05 15.74
C ASN A 94 -1.11 12.27 14.23
N PRO A 95 -2.31 12.07 13.65
CA PRO A 95 -2.53 12.23 12.21
C PRO A 95 -2.19 13.62 11.66
N LYS A 96 -2.17 14.65 12.51
CA LYS A 96 -1.83 16.03 12.11
C LYS A 96 -0.36 16.21 11.73
N GLU A 97 0.51 15.27 12.09
CA GLU A 97 1.92 15.26 11.69
C GLU A 97 2.12 14.74 10.26
N TRP A 98 1.08 14.19 9.65
CA TRP A 98 1.17 13.55 8.34
C TRP A 98 0.60 14.45 7.26
N ILE A 99 1.35 14.55 6.17
CA ILE A 99 0.86 15.11 4.92
C ILE A 99 0.98 14.07 3.79
N ALA A 100 0.29 14.31 2.67
CA ALA A 100 0.33 13.41 1.51
C ALA A 100 1.76 13.14 1.01
N ARG A 101 2.67 14.10 1.19
CA ARG A 101 4.09 13.93 0.83
C ARG A 101 4.82 12.89 1.69
N ASP A 102 4.46 12.77 2.97
CA ASP A 102 5.02 11.73 3.84
C ASP A 102 4.50 10.35 3.45
N VAL A 103 3.21 10.24 3.14
CA VAL A 103 2.63 9.00 2.60
C VAL A 103 3.32 8.59 1.29
N ALA A 104 3.56 9.54 0.38
CA ALA A 104 4.28 9.27 -0.87
C ALA A 104 5.72 8.80 -0.62
N ARG A 105 6.45 9.43 0.32
CA ARG A 105 7.81 8.99 0.72
C ARG A 105 7.77 7.57 1.28
N LEU A 106 6.81 7.28 2.14
CA LEU A 106 6.63 5.95 2.74
C LEU A 106 6.33 4.89 1.68
N PHE A 107 5.43 5.17 0.73
CA PHE A 107 5.09 4.25 -0.36
C PHE A 107 6.24 4.04 -1.33
N PHE A 108 7.04 5.08 -1.58
CA PHE A 108 8.26 4.96 -2.39
C PHE A 108 9.26 3.99 -1.73
N THR A 109 9.59 4.20 -0.44
CA THR A 109 10.46 3.29 0.32
C THR A 109 9.89 1.87 0.39
N GLY A 110 8.57 1.75 0.59
CA GLY A 110 7.88 0.47 0.56
C GLY A 110 8.06 -0.24 -0.78
N THR A 111 7.85 0.48 -1.90
CA THR A 111 8.00 -0.07 -3.25
C THR A 111 9.43 -0.56 -3.49
N GLU A 112 10.45 0.20 -3.09
CA GLU A 112 11.84 -0.23 -3.21
C GLU A 112 12.12 -1.51 -2.42
N SER A 113 11.47 -1.69 -1.26
CA SER A 113 11.68 -2.84 -0.37
C SER A 113 10.99 -4.14 -0.83
N VAL A 114 10.01 -4.07 -1.76
CA VAL A 114 9.39 -5.26 -2.36
C VAL A 114 9.82 -5.50 -3.81
N ALA A 115 10.28 -4.47 -4.52
CA ALA A 115 10.72 -4.59 -5.91
C ALA A 115 12.19 -5.02 -6.06
N TYR A 116 13.00 -4.92 -5.00
CA TYR A 116 14.43 -5.26 -4.95
C TYR A 116 14.77 -6.03 -3.68
#